data_AF-A0A478FU61-F1
#
_entry.id   AF-A0A478FU61-F1
#
_cell.length_a   1.000
_cell.length_b   1.000
_cell.length_c   1.000
_cell.angle_alpha   90.00
_cell.angle_beta   90.00
_cell.angle_gamma   90.00
#
_symmetry.space_group_name_H-M   'P 1'
#
loop_
_entity.id
_entity.type
_entity.pdbx_description
1 polymer ?
#
loop_
_entity_poly.entity_id
_entity_poly.type
_entity_poly.pdbx_seq_one_letter_code
_entity_poly.pdbx_strand_id
1 'polypeptide(L)'
;MSIPVKAAAGGSVLALAAVGGYGVSTLFGKEPIHIQTITSGKFGEDFQFHFMDASDDKNDSWWKERFKKHKSGKDSEFSTEFKQKTVNSFERPKEACSDAYTKKTTKNDMHPDSENADKKKYEKDVWTFCSIDGKKPKTVREAGEDGKTEYSGKSGKTKENDLISVHSEENQGFWERQARAFYKRKGEDGKTEIEGIGQEAKDGDLGFKTLYDKQEKDRTVDSLKVACETRYKESFDNTKDKETLRFCSLRGKQES
;
A
#
# COMPACT_ATOMS: atom_id res chain seq x y z
N MET A 1 -64.27 2.58 -17.41
CA MET A 1 -63.70 1.82 -16.29
C MET A 1 -62.25 2.23 -16.16
N SER A 2 -61.95 3.06 -15.17
CA SER A 2 -60.66 3.72 -15.00
C SER A 2 -59.91 3.02 -13.87
N ILE A 3 -58.75 2.46 -14.16
CA ILE A 3 -57.89 1.82 -13.14
C ILE A 3 -56.84 2.86 -12.71
N PRO A 4 -56.76 3.22 -11.42
CA PRO A 4 -55.69 4.07 -10.91
C PRO A 4 -54.42 3.24 -10.74
N VAL A 5 -53.39 3.53 -11.54
CA VAL A 5 -52.05 2.98 -11.35
C VAL A 5 -51.38 3.74 -10.20
N LYS A 6 -51.13 3.02 -9.10
CA LYS A 6 -50.42 3.50 -7.92
C LYS A 6 -48.97 3.83 -8.30
N ALA A 7 -48.56 5.07 -8.06
CA ALA A 7 -47.17 5.48 -8.08
C ALA A 7 -46.42 4.77 -6.94
N ALA A 8 -45.46 3.92 -7.30
CA ALA A 8 -44.47 3.41 -6.36
C ALA A 8 -43.29 4.40 -6.33
N ALA A 9 -43.32 5.29 -5.33
CA ALA A 9 -42.14 6.01 -4.89
C ALA A 9 -41.23 5.00 -4.15
N GLY A 10 -40.26 4.44 -4.87
CA GLY A 10 -39.20 3.60 -4.33
C GLY A 10 -37.87 4.30 -4.54
N GLY A 11 -37.51 5.17 -3.61
CA GLY A 11 -36.26 5.91 -3.64
C GLY A 11 -35.07 5.04 -3.25
N SER A 12 -34.07 5.02 -4.12
CA SER A 12 -32.66 5.10 -3.75
C SER A 12 -31.86 5.26 -5.04
N VAL A 13 -31.77 6.52 -5.51
CA VAL A 13 -30.70 6.89 -6.44
C VAL A 13 -29.41 6.72 -5.65
N LEU A 14 -28.74 5.58 -5.84
CA LEU A 14 -27.32 5.47 -5.52
C LEU A 14 -26.63 6.51 -6.41
N ALA A 15 -26.39 7.68 -5.84
CA ALA A 15 -25.46 8.63 -6.39
C ALA A 15 -24.08 7.95 -6.33
N LEU A 16 -23.79 7.13 -7.35
CA LEU A 16 -22.43 6.83 -7.76
C LEU A 16 -21.86 8.16 -8.22
N ALA A 17 -21.37 8.94 -7.27
CA ALA A 17 -20.43 9.99 -7.55
C ALA A 17 -19.19 9.27 -8.11
N ALA A 18 -19.19 9.08 -9.43
CA ALA A 18 -18.00 8.83 -10.22
C ALA A 18 -17.15 10.10 -10.13
N VAL A 19 -16.56 10.33 -8.96
CA VAL A 19 -15.56 11.37 -8.79
C VAL A 19 -14.26 10.76 -9.28
N GLY A 20 -13.96 11.07 -10.53
CA GLY A 20 -12.61 11.23 -11.09
C GLY A 20 -11.52 10.27 -10.59
N GLY A 21 -11.12 9.37 -11.47
CA GLY A 21 -9.69 9.13 -11.61
C GLY A 21 -9.04 8.02 -10.78
N TYR A 22 -9.72 7.01 -10.27
CA TYR A 22 -9.11 5.68 -10.04
C TYR A 22 -10.15 4.60 -10.31
N GLY A 23 -9.98 3.87 -11.42
CA GLY A 23 -10.87 2.78 -11.84
C GLY A 23 -10.72 1.52 -11.00
N VAL A 24 -10.81 1.64 -9.67
CA VAL A 24 -10.94 0.46 -8.80
C VAL A 24 -12.41 0.07 -8.84
N SER A 25 -12.70 -1.00 -9.55
CA SER A 25 -14.04 -1.54 -9.69
C SER A 25 -14.65 -1.77 -8.30
N THR A 26 -15.80 -1.16 -8.04
CA THR A 26 -16.63 -1.25 -6.82
C THR A 26 -17.23 -2.65 -6.58
N LEU A 27 -16.59 -3.70 -7.09
CA LEU A 27 -17.06 -5.08 -7.08
C LEU A 27 -16.99 -5.73 -5.69
N PHE A 28 -16.36 -5.10 -4.69
CA PHE A 28 -16.24 -5.62 -3.32
C PHE A 28 -16.47 -4.55 -2.25
N GLY A 29 -17.73 -4.37 -1.83
CA GLY A 29 -18.08 -3.72 -0.56
C GLY A 29 -17.60 -2.27 -0.36
N LYS A 30 -17.93 -1.73 0.81
CA LYS A 30 -17.36 -0.45 1.29
C LYS A 30 -15.83 -0.61 1.35
N GLU A 31 -15.10 0.38 0.85
CA GLU A 31 -13.65 0.33 0.91
C GLU A 31 -13.17 0.18 2.36
N PRO A 32 -12.22 -0.73 2.63
CA PRO A 32 -11.71 -0.92 3.97
C PRO A 32 -11.08 0.36 4.55
N ILE A 33 -11.26 0.57 5.85
CA ILE A 33 -10.72 1.73 6.55
C ILE A 33 -9.23 1.48 6.77
N HIS A 34 -8.40 2.18 6.01
CA HIS A 34 -6.95 2.18 6.15
C HIS A 34 -6.53 2.89 7.44
N ILE A 35 -5.26 2.77 7.86
CA ILE A 35 -4.73 3.41 9.09
C ILE A 35 -5.20 4.88 9.17
N GLN A 36 -5.85 5.25 10.28
CA GLN A 36 -6.36 6.60 10.52
C GLN A 36 -5.44 7.43 11.42
N THR A 37 -4.72 6.77 12.33
CA THR A 37 -3.80 7.43 13.26
C THR A 37 -2.36 7.10 12.90
N ILE A 38 -1.66 8.07 12.33
CA ILE A 38 -0.26 7.95 11.95
C ILE A 38 0.62 8.22 13.18
N THR A 39 1.62 7.36 13.39
CA THR A 39 2.72 7.64 14.33
C THR A 39 3.95 8.02 13.51
N SER A 40 4.43 9.25 13.67
CA SER A 40 5.58 9.74 12.89
C SER A 40 6.84 8.90 13.13
N GLY A 41 7.60 8.66 12.07
CA GLY A 41 8.83 7.87 12.09
C GLY A 41 8.59 6.35 12.16
N LYS A 42 7.33 5.90 12.10
CA LYS A 42 6.98 4.48 12.11
C LYS A 42 6.63 3.98 10.72
N PHE A 43 6.74 2.67 10.53
CA PHE A 43 6.43 2.02 9.26
C PHE A 43 5.02 2.33 8.74
N GLY A 44 4.04 2.50 9.64
CA GLY A 44 2.66 2.84 9.26
C GLY A 44 2.48 4.19 8.57
N GLU A 45 3.40 5.15 8.77
CA GLU A 45 3.31 6.49 8.19
C GLU A 45 3.38 6.46 6.66
N ASP A 46 4.36 5.76 6.11
CA ASP A 46 4.60 5.72 4.66
C ASP A 46 3.60 4.81 3.93
N PHE A 47 3.02 3.84 4.65
CA PHE A 47 2.15 2.82 4.09
C PHE A 47 0.73 2.87 4.63
N GLN A 48 0.27 4.02 5.16
CA GLN A 48 -1.03 4.15 5.81
C GLN A 48 -2.18 3.58 4.94
N PHE A 49 -2.12 3.79 3.63
CA PHE A 49 -3.12 3.37 2.63
C PHE A 49 -3.06 1.89 2.25
N HIS A 50 -1.99 1.22 2.61
CA HIS A 50 -1.77 -0.20 2.34
C HIS A 50 -2.22 -1.09 3.47
N PHE A 51 -2.32 -0.55 4.69
CA PHE A 51 -2.60 -1.30 5.90
C PHE A 51 -3.99 -1.02 6.44
N MET A 52 -4.61 -2.07 6.96
CA MET A 52 -5.90 -2.00 7.63
C MET A 52 -5.77 -1.30 8.97
N ASP A 53 -6.71 -0.41 9.30
CA ASP A 53 -6.75 0.17 10.63
C ASP A 53 -7.16 -0.88 11.68
N ALA A 54 -6.35 -0.98 12.72
CA ALA A 54 -6.55 -1.87 13.86
C ALA A 54 -6.84 -1.09 15.16
N SER A 55 -7.10 0.23 15.08
CA SER A 55 -7.30 1.08 16.26
C SER A 55 -8.70 0.99 16.85
N ASP A 56 -9.71 0.68 16.03
CA ASP A 56 -11.10 0.53 16.44
C ASP A 56 -11.77 -0.71 15.83
N ASP A 57 -13.05 -0.93 16.15
CA ASP A 57 -13.86 -2.09 15.76
C ASP A 57 -14.49 -1.98 14.37
N LYS A 58 -14.33 -0.85 13.66
CA LYS A 58 -14.98 -0.64 12.35
C LYS A 58 -14.53 -1.63 11.28
N ASN A 59 -13.33 -2.19 11.44
CA ASN A 59 -12.74 -3.19 10.54
C ASN A 59 -12.88 -4.64 11.05
N ASP A 60 -13.61 -4.91 12.14
CA ASP A 60 -13.64 -6.24 12.76
C ASP A 60 -14.13 -7.34 11.82
N SER A 61 -15.09 -7.05 10.93
CA SER A 61 -15.54 -8.02 9.92
C SER A 61 -14.41 -8.41 8.97
N TRP A 62 -13.56 -7.45 8.59
CA TRP A 62 -12.40 -7.72 7.75
C TRP A 62 -11.35 -8.54 8.51
N TRP A 63 -11.07 -8.18 9.76
CA TRP A 63 -10.11 -8.91 10.61
C TRP A 63 -10.54 -10.37 10.84
N LYS A 64 -11.84 -10.62 11.03
CA LYS A 64 -12.40 -11.99 11.14
C LYS A 64 -12.17 -12.82 9.88
N GLU A 65 -12.46 -12.26 8.70
CA GLU A 65 -12.24 -12.96 7.43
C GLU A 65 -10.75 -13.16 7.15
N ARG A 66 -9.92 -12.15 7.45
CA ARG A 66 -8.46 -12.26 7.34
C ARG A 66 -7.91 -13.36 8.23
N PHE A 67 -8.31 -13.40 9.49
CA PHE A 67 -7.93 -14.46 10.41
C PHE A 67 -8.38 -15.84 9.90
N LYS A 68 -9.64 -15.98 9.47
CA LYS A 68 -10.19 -17.23 8.93
C LYS A 68 -9.41 -17.74 7.71
N LYS A 69 -8.92 -16.85 6.85
CA LYS A 69 -8.12 -17.19 5.66
C LYS A 69 -6.75 -17.76 6.04
N HIS A 70 -6.13 -17.29 7.12
CA HIS A 70 -4.74 -17.62 7.46
C HIS A 70 -4.57 -18.53 8.70
N LYS A 71 -5.63 -18.80 9.45
CA LYS A 71 -5.61 -19.66 10.66
C LYS A 71 -5.18 -21.11 10.42
N SER A 72 -5.00 -21.54 9.17
CA SER A 72 -4.60 -22.91 8.81
C SER A 72 -3.12 -23.05 8.42
N GLY A 73 -2.34 -21.96 8.39
CA GLY A 73 -0.90 -22.00 8.05
C GLY A 73 -0.05 -22.57 9.19
N LYS A 74 1.06 -23.26 8.91
CA LYS A 74 1.85 -23.91 9.97
C LYS A 74 2.64 -22.88 10.78
N ASP A 75 2.80 -23.07 12.09
CA ASP A 75 3.62 -22.20 12.97
C ASP A 75 5.05 -21.96 12.46
N SER A 76 5.64 -22.94 11.76
CA SER A 76 6.97 -22.82 11.16
C SER A 76 7.05 -21.79 10.03
N GLU A 77 5.91 -21.43 9.43
CA GLU A 77 5.80 -20.51 8.29
C GLU A 77 5.74 -19.04 8.74
N PHE A 78 5.38 -18.81 10.00
CA PHE A 78 5.16 -17.47 10.57
C PHE A 78 6.31 -17.01 11.48
N SER A 79 6.44 -15.69 11.62
CA SER A 79 7.28 -15.03 12.63
C SER A 79 6.72 -15.28 14.02
N THR A 80 7.52 -14.95 15.03
CA THR A 80 7.13 -15.16 16.42
C THR A 80 5.81 -14.48 16.82
N GLU A 81 5.56 -13.29 16.29
CA GLU A 81 4.37 -12.47 16.52
C GLU A 81 3.11 -13.06 15.85
N PHE A 82 3.27 -13.75 14.72
CA PHE A 82 2.16 -14.22 13.89
C PHE A 82 1.93 -15.75 13.93
N LYS A 83 2.70 -16.50 14.72
CA LYS A 83 2.44 -17.93 15.00
C LYS A 83 1.01 -18.15 15.48
N GLN A 84 0.39 -19.26 15.10
CA GLN A 84 -1.00 -19.60 15.46
C GLN A 84 -1.23 -19.64 16.97
N LYS A 85 -0.25 -20.13 17.73
CA LYS A 85 -0.33 -20.12 19.20
C LYS A 85 -0.41 -18.69 19.79
N THR A 86 0.11 -17.70 19.06
CA THR A 86 0.04 -16.27 19.39
C THR A 86 -1.24 -15.65 18.80
N VAL A 87 -1.63 -16.08 17.60
CA VAL A 87 -2.79 -15.62 16.82
C VAL A 87 -3.90 -16.67 16.89
N ASN A 88 -4.51 -16.82 18.07
CA ASN A 88 -5.55 -17.83 18.31
C ASN A 88 -6.99 -17.27 18.21
N SER A 89 -7.13 -15.97 17.99
CA SER A 89 -8.39 -15.25 17.78
C SER A 89 -8.17 -14.12 16.77
N PHE A 90 -9.24 -13.48 16.27
CA PHE A 90 -9.10 -12.42 15.27
C PHE A 90 -8.58 -11.09 15.86
N GLU A 91 -8.66 -10.92 17.17
CA GLU A 91 -8.14 -9.78 17.92
C GLU A 91 -6.60 -9.80 17.99
N ARG A 92 -5.98 -10.97 17.99
CA ARG A 92 -4.52 -11.11 18.04
C ARG A 92 -3.77 -10.60 16.81
N PRO A 93 -4.15 -10.93 15.56
CA PRO A 93 -3.54 -10.31 14.39
C PRO A 93 -3.82 -8.82 14.35
N LYS A 94 -4.99 -8.35 14.81
CA LYS A 94 -5.30 -6.92 14.95
C LYS A 94 -4.31 -6.23 15.91
N GLU A 95 -4.05 -6.80 17.09
CA GLU A 95 -3.03 -6.32 18.03
C GLU A 95 -1.61 -6.34 17.43
N ALA A 96 -1.21 -7.45 16.80
CA ALA A 96 0.11 -7.60 16.19
C ALA A 96 0.34 -6.58 15.07
N CYS A 97 -0.67 -6.34 14.25
CA CYS A 97 -0.63 -5.31 13.20
C CYS A 97 -0.54 -3.92 13.80
N SER A 98 -1.37 -3.59 14.80
CA SER A 98 -1.30 -2.32 15.53
C SER A 98 0.11 -2.04 16.06
N ASP A 99 0.70 -3.03 16.72
CA ASP A 99 2.07 -2.94 17.24
C ASP A 99 3.12 -2.76 16.12
N ALA A 100 2.94 -3.45 14.98
CA ALA A 100 3.85 -3.39 13.84
C ALA A 100 3.93 -2.00 13.23
N TYR A 101 2.80 -1.30 13.09
CA TYR A 101 2.77 0.00 12.43
C TYR A 101 2.79 1.21 13.39
N THR A 102 2.59 1.04 14.71
CA THR A 102 2.62 2.14 15.70
C THR A 102 3.76 2.11 16.72
N LYS A 103 4.20 0.92 17.19
CA LYS A 103 5.08 0.84 18.38
C LYS A 103 6.46 0.27 18.06
N LYS A 104 6.50 -0.95 17.53
CA LYS A 104 7.69 -1.82 17.60
C LYS A 104 8.65 -1.66 16.44
N THR A 105 8.18 -1.24 15.28
CA THR A 105 8.95 -1.41 14.04
C THR A 105 9.37 -0.06 13.48
N THR A 106 10.66 0.23 13.56
CA THR A 106 11.25 1.28 12.71
C THR A 106 11.31 0.78 11.27
N LYS A 107 11.49 1.69 10.31
CA LYS A 107 11.59 1.32 8.89
C LYS A 107 12.71 0.29 8.63
N ASN A 108 13.80 0.41 9.39
CA ASN A 108 14.95 -0.51 9.32
C ASN A 108 14.67 -1.87 9.97
N ASP A 109 13.72 -1.94 10.92
CA ASP A 109 13.31 -3.22 11.51
C ASP A 109 12.42 -4.02 10.57
N MET A 110 11.61 -3.34 9.75
CA MET A 110 10.72 -3.96 8.77
C MET A 110 11.48 -4.48 7.54
N HIS A 111 12.55 -3.79 7.14
CA HIS A 111 13.41 -4.18 6.03
C HIS A 111 14.84 -4.39 6.52
N PRO A 112 15.11 -5.46 7.28
CA PRO A 112 16.43 -5.71 7.79
C PRO A 112 17.40 -6.01 6.63
N ASP A 113 18.57 -5.37 6.65
CA ASP A 113 19.66 -5.74 5.75
C ASP A 113 20.30 -7.09 6.13
N SER A 114 19.94 -7.63 7.30
CA SER A 114 20.46 -8.90 7.80
C SER A 114 19.68 -10.11 7.29
N GLU A 115 20.36 -11.24 7.15
CA GLU A 115 19.75 -12.51 6.77
C GLU A 115 18.92 -13.19 7.89
N ASN A 116 18.51 -12.43 8.91
CA ASN A 116 17.72 -12.99 10.00
C ASN A 116 16.37 -13.52 9.47
N ALA A 117 16.22 -14.85 9.49
CA ALA A 117 15.07 -15.53 8.95
C ALA A 117 13.75 -15.14 9.64
N ASP A 118 13.76 -14.85 10.95
CA ASP A 118 12.56 -14.45 11.68
C ASP A 118 12.10 -13.04 11.28
N LYS A 119 13.05 -12.11 11.09
CA LYS A 119 12.71 -10.76 10.61
C LYS A 119 12.16 -10.76 9.18
N LYS A 120 12.72 -11.57 8.27
CA LYS A 120 12.18 -11.75 6.92
C LYS A 120 10.76 -12.32 6.93
N LYS A 121 10.48 -13.26 7.85
CA LYS A 121 9.12 -13.76 8.07
C LYS A 121 8.20 -12.68 8.63
N TYR A 122 8.69 -11.89 9.58
CA TYR A 122 7.92 -10.82 10.20
C TYR A 122 7.42 -9.81 9.17
N GLU A 123 8.29 -9.31 8.30
CA GLU A 123 7.88 -8.41 7.21
C GLU A 123 6.80 -9.05 6.33
N LYS A 124 7.04 -10.28 5.87
CA LYS A 124 6.09 -11.03 5.06
C LYS A 124 4.73 -11.18 5.77
N ASP A 125 4.74 -11.47 7.06
CA ASP A 125 3.52 -11.66 7.85
C ASP A 125 2.80 -10.34 8.09
N VAL A 126 3.50 -9.24 8.34
CA VAL A 126 2.89 -7.92 8.41
C VAL A 126 2.16 -7.60 7.11
N TRP A 127 2.80 -7.79 5.94
CA TRP A 127 2.11 -7.62 4.67
C TRP A 127 0.96 -8.62 4.48
N THR A 128 1.11 -9.87 4.91
CA THR A 128 0.08 -10.90 4.70
C THR A 128 -1.14 -10.70 5.59
N PHE A 129 -0.95 -10.34 6.86
CA PHE A 129 -2.04 -10.19 7.83
C PHE A 129 -2.58 -8.77 7.89
N CYS A 130 -1.72 -7.76 7.78
CA CYS A 130 -2.09 -6.38 8.04
C CYS A 130 -2.44 -5.61 6.78
N SER A 131 -1.84 -5.95 5.63
CA SER A 131 -2.11 -5.21 4.39
C SER A 131 -3.51 -5.53 3.86
N ILE A 132 -4.13 -4.56 3.22
CA ILE A 132 -5.44 -4.71 2.63
C ILE A 132 -5.41 -5.78 1.54
N ASP A 133 -4.33 -5.83 0.74
CA ASP A 133 -4.17 -6.81 -0.35
C ASP A 133 -3.80 -8.21 0.14
N GLY A 134 -3.32 -8.33 1.37
CA GLY A 134 -3.03 -9.60 2.04
C GLY A 134 -1.89 -10.40 1.45
N LYS A 135 -0.95 -9.69 0.82
CA LYS A 135 0.32 -10.24 0.35
C LYS A 135 1.36 -9.13 0.28
N LYS A 136 2.63 -9.50 0.43
CA LYS A 136 3.76 -8.61 0.16
C LYS A 136 3.85 -8.39 -1.36
N PRO A 137 3.96 -7.14 -1.86
CA PRO A 137 4.23 -6.89 -3.27
C PRO A 137 5.61 -7.46 -3.65
N LYS A 138 5.72 -7.96 -4.88
CA LYS A 138 6.96 -8.48 -5.43
C LYS A 138 7.93 -7.34 -5.73
N THR A 139 9.15 -7.50 -5.24
CA THR A 139 10.29 -6.67 -5.61
C THR A 139 10.75 -6.94 -7.05
N VAL A 140 11.60 -6.09 -7.60
CA VAL A 140 12.22 -6.27 -8.93
C VAL A 140 12.91 -7.64 -9.03
N ARG A 141 13.63 -8.06 -7.97
CA ARG A 141 14.26 -9.38 -7.90
C ARG A 141 13.25 -10.52 -7.85
N GLU A 142 12.23 -10.43 -7.00
CA GLU A 142 11.21 -11.49 -6.86
C GLU A 142 10.33 -11.64 -8.11
N ALA A 143 10.24 -10.58 -8.94
CA ALA A 143 9.61 -10.62 -10.25
C ALA A 143 10.53 -11.16 -11.36
N GLY A 144 11.82 -11.41 -11.07
CA GLY A 144 12.80 -11.86 -12.07
C GLY A 144 13.19 -10.79 -13.09
N GLU A 145 13.04 -9.51 -12.72
CA GLU A 145 13.29 -8.37 -13.60
C GLU A 145 14.71 -7.80 -13.45
N ASP A 146 15.46 -8.26 -12.45
CA ASP A 146 16.81 -7.79 -12.19
C ASP A 146 17.81 -8.15 -13.30
N GLY A 147 17.51 -9.17 -14.10
CA GLY A 147 18.31 -9.55 -15.27
C GLY A 147 18.08 -8.66 -16.50
N LYS A 148 17.15 -7.70 -16.44
CA LYS A 148 16.87 -6.80 -17.57
C LYS A 148 18.07 -5.92 -17.89
N THR A 149 18.44 -5.85 -19.17
CA THR A 149 19.59 -5.04 -19.64
C THR A 149 19.47 -3.57 -19.25
N GLU A 150 18.25 -3.02 -19.25
CA GLU A 150 17.97 -1.62 -18.85
C GLU A 150 18.25 -1.32 -17.37
N TYR A 151 18.39 -2.34 -16.51
CA TYR A 151 18.73 -2.19 -15.10
C TYR A 151 20.22 -2.42 -14.81
N SER A 152 21.01 -2.88 -15.79
CA SER A 152 22.42 -3.21 -15.58
C SER A 152 23.23 -1.97 -15.15
N GLY A 153 23.79 -2.01 -13.94
CA GLY A 153 24.51 -0.88 -13.34
C GLY A 153 23.62 0.27 -12.89
N LYS A 154 22.30 0.05 -12.79
CA LYS A 154 21.28 1.04 -12.44
C LYS A 154 20.55 0.67 -11.15
N SER A 155 19.73 1.58 -10.64
CA SER A 155 18.94 1.43 -9.41
C SER A 155 18.09 0.16 -9.42
N GLY A 156 17.48 -0.19 -10.56
CA GLY A 156 16.70 -1.41 -10.70
C GLY A 156 17.47 -2.68 -10.32
N LYS A 157 18.77 -2.74 -10.60
CA LYS A 157 19.66 -3.84 -10.17
C LYS A 157 20.22 -3.62 -8.78
N THR A 158 20.75 -2.44 -8.49
CA THR A 158 21.42 -2.13 -7.21
C THR A 158 20.48 -2.23 -6.01
N LYS A 159 19.19 -1.93 -6.21
CA LYS A 159 18.13 -1.94 -5.18
C LYS A 159 17.01 -2.93 -5.51
N GLU A 160 17.34 -3.99 -6.24
CA GLU A 160 16.39 -5.00 -6.73
C GLU A 160 15.57 -5.68 -5.62
N ASN A 161 16.07 -5.70 -4.38
CA ASN A 161 15.41 -6.29 -3.21
C ASN A 161 14.48 -5.31 -2.47
N ASP A 162 14.57 -4.02 -2.79
CA ASP A 162 13.79 -2.96 -2.13
C ASP A 162 12.71 -2.41 -3.04
N LEU A 163 13.06 -2.20 -4.32
CA LEU A 163 12.19 -1.61 -5.33
C LEU A 163 11.08 -2.57 -5.73
N ILE A 164 9.84 -2.08 -5.79
CA ILE A 164 8.69 -2.87 -6.21
C ILE A 164 8.64 -2.99 -7.73
N SER A 165 8.42 -4.19 -8.23
CA SER A 165 8.27 -4.40 -9.67
C SER A 165 7.06 -3.62 -10.20
N VAL A 166 7.31 -2.84 -11.26
CA VAL A 166 6.26 -2.11 -12.00
C VAL A 166 5.61 -2.97 -13.09
N HIS A 167 6.18 -4.13 -13.44
CA HIS A 167 5.63 -4.99 -14.49
C HIS A 167 4.88 -6.22 -13.96
N SER A 168 5.04 -6.56 -12.68
CA SER A 168 4.32 -7.68 -12.07
C SER A 168 2.84 -7.33 -11.89
N GLU A 169 1.96 -8.04 -12.60
CA GLU A 169 0.50 -7.92 -12.45
C GLU A 169 0.05 -8.22 -11.01
N GLU A 170 0.81 -9.04 -10.28
CA GLU A 170 0.52 -9.34 -8.88
C GLU A 170 0.63 -8.10 -7.97
N ASN A 171 1.35 -7.06 -8.41
CA ASN A 171 1.51 -5.81 -7.68
C ASN A 171 0.43 -4.77 -8.00
N GLN A 172 -0.58 -5.10 -8.82
CA GLN A 172 -1.59 -4.13 -9.23
C GLN A 172 -2.29 -3.46 -8.03
N GLY A 173 -2.73 -4.24 -7.03
CA GLY A 173 -3.37 -3.69 -5.83
C GLY A 173 -2.46 -2.75 -5.03
N PHE A 174 -1.17 -3.09 -4.92
CA PHE A 174 -0.18 -2.21 -4.30
C PHE A 174 -0.08 -0.89 -5.07
N TRP A 175 0.07 -0.94 -6.40
CA TRP A 175 0.23 0.27 -7.20
C TRP A 175 -1.02 1.16 -7.23
N GLU A 176 -2.21 0.57 -7.18
CA GLU A 176 -3.47 1.31 -7.02
C GLU A 176 -3.52 2.08 -5.69
N ARG A 177 -3.15 1.42 -4.59
CA ARG A 177 -3.09 2.06 -3.26
C ARG A 177 -1.98 3.10 -3.17
N GLN A 178 -0.83 2.80 -3.76
CA GLN A 178 0.31 3.70 -3.78
C GLN A 178 0.00 4.97 -4.59
N ALA A 179 -0.66 4.84 -5.74
CA ALA A 179 -1.13 6.01 -6.50
C ALA A 179 -2.14 6.81 -5.68
N ARG A 180 -3.13 6.15 -5.07
CA ARG A 180 -4.12 6.80 -4.22
C ARG A 180 -3.50 7.54 -3.02
N ALA A 181 -2.43 6.99 -2.45
CA ALA A 181 -1.65 7.61 -1.40
C ALA A 181 -0.82 8.78 -1.92
N PHE A 182 -0.24 8.64 -3.11
CA PHE A 182 0.68 9.57 -3.71
C PHE A 182 0.00 10.88 -4.11
N TYR A 183 -1.17 10.81 -4.75
CA TYR A 183 -1.85 11.97 -5.32
C TYR A 183 -2.83 12.65 -4.36
N LYS A 184 -3.04 13.95 -4.55
CA LYS A 184 -4.15 14.68 -3.92
C LYS A 184 -5.49 14.11 -4.38
N ARG A 185 -6.43 13.96 -3.44
CA ARG A 185 -7.77 13.39 -3.67
C ARG A 185 -8.85 14.16 -2.89
N LYS A 186 -10.12 13.92 -3.22
CA LYS A 186 -11.25 14.39 -2.40
C LYS A 186 -11.53 13.40 -1.26
N GLY A 187 -11.95 13.93 -0.11
CA GLY A 187 -12.45 13.16 1.02
C GLY A 187 -13.84 12.57 0.76
N GLU A 188 -14.36 11.82 1.73
CA GLU A 188 -15.68 11.16 1.62
C GLU A 188 -16.84 12.15 1.40
N ASP A 189 -16.68 13.40 1.83
CA ASP A 189 -17.66 14.48 1.63
C ASP A 189 -17.65 15.08 0.21
N GLY A 190 -16.70 14.65 -0.64
CA GLY A 190 -16.47 15.18 -1.99
C GLY A 190 -15.97 16.63 -2.04
N LYS A 191 -15.76 17.27 -0.88
CA LYS A 191 -15.43 18.70 -0.76
C LYS A 191 -14.04 18.91 -0.20
N THR A 192 -13.68 18.16 0.83
CA THR A 192 -12.40 18.25 1.50
C THR A 192 -11.30 17.73 0.58
N GLU A 193 -10.23 18.51 0.40
CA GLU A 193 -9.03 18.01 -0.27
C GLU A 193 -8.12 17.34 0.74
N ILE A 194 -7.68 16.13 0.41
CA ILE A 194 -6.70 15.37 1.16
C ILE A 194 -5.43 15.37 0.32
N GLU A 195 -4.37 15.98 0.85
CA GLU A 195 -3.04 15.97 0.23
C GLU A 195 -2.49 14.54 0.21
N GLY A 196 -1.79 14.20 -0.88
CA GLY A 196 -1.11 12.93 -1.01
C GLY A 196 0.34 13.01 -0.57
N ILE A 197 0.97 11.86 -0.31
CA ILE A 197 2.38 11.79 0.11
C ILE A 197 3.36 12.35 -0.94
N GLY A 198 2.92 12.46 -2.20
CA GLY A 198 3.69 13.07 -3.28
C GLY A 198 3.90 14.57 -3.12
N GLN A 199 3.12 15.26 -2.28
CA GLN A 199 3.33 16.69 -1.97
C GLN A 199 4.72 16.95 -1.37
N GLU A 200 5.29 15.96 -0.68
CA GLU A 200 6.61 16.06 -0.07
C GLU A 200 7.76 15.82 -1.06
N ALA A 201 7.49 15.55 -2.34
CA ALA A 201 8.53 15.51 -3.37
C ALA A 201 9.16 16.90 -3.53
N LYS A 202 10.48 16.98 -3.44
CA LYS A 202 11.27 18.22 -3.49
C LYS A 202 12.15 18.27 -4.73
N ASP A 203 12.62 17.11 -5.19
CA ASP A 203 13.55 17.05 -6.30
C ASP A 203 12.79 17.10 -7.64
N GLY A 204 12.92 18.23 -8.33
CA GLY A 204 12.33 18.43 -9.64
C GLY A 204 12.92 17.50 -10.72
N ASP A 205 14.17 17.07 -10.55
CA ASP A 205 14.87 16.25 -11.53
C ASP A 205 14.39 14.80 -11.52
N LEU A 206 13.82 14.32 -10.41
CA LEU A 206 13.27 12.97 -10.29
C LEU A 206 11.87 12.84 -10.89
N GLY A 207 11.22 13.96 -11.22
CA GLY A 207 9.92 14.00 -11.87
C GLY A 207 8.72 13.70 -10.96
N PHE A 208 8.90 13.27 -9.70
CA PHE A 208 7.79 13.00 -8.78
C PHE A 208 7.00 14.27 -8.42
N LYS A 209 7.68 15.41 -8.22
CA LYS A 209 6.99 16.67 -7.97
C LYS A 209 6.12 17.09 -9.16
N THR A 210 6.69 17.03 -10.37
CA THR A 210 5.97 17.29 -11.62
C THR A 210 4.79 16.32 -11.80
N LEU A 211 4.99 15.06 -11.44
CA LEU A 211 3.94 14.04 -11.49
C LEU A 211 2.79 14.37 -10.53
N TYR A 212 3.09 14.75 -9.29
CA TYR A 212 2.08 15.13 -8.28
C TYR A 212 1.26 16.35 -8.71
N ASP A 213 1.92 17.34 -9.31
CA ASP A 213 1.30 18.60 -9.75
C ASP A 213 0.43 18.45 -11.01
N LYS A 214 0.42 17.28 -11.67
CA LYS A 214 -0.43 17.04 -12.85
C LYS A 214 -1.92 17.27 -12.54
N GLN A 215 -2.69 17.55 -13.58
CA GLN A 215 -4.15 17.63 -13.48
C GLN A 215 -4.75 16.27 -13.10
N GLU A 216 -5.89 16.28 -12.42
CA GLU A 216 -6.55 15.07 -11.89
C GLU A 216 -6.72 13.95 -12.93
N LYS A 217 -7.10 14.29 -14.16
CA LYS A 217 -7.26 13.33 -15.27
C LYS A 217 -5.98 12.58 -15.65
N ASP A 218 -4.81 13.15 -15.35
CA ASP A 218 -3.50 12.61 -15.72
C ASP A 218 -2.83 11.87 -14.56
N ARG A 219 -3.45 11.84 -13.37
CA ARG A 219 -2.95 11.19 -12.16
C ARG A 219 -3.33 9.71 -12.16
N THR A 220 -2.59 8.91 -12.91
CA THR A 220 -2.89 7.48 -13.09
C THR A 220 -1.88 6.59 -12.39
N VAL A 221 -2.30 5.36 -12.08
CA VAL A 221 -1.40 4.30 -11.60
C VAL A 221 -0.22 4.10 -12.56
N ASP A 222 -0.49 4.07 -13.86
CA ASP A 222 0.55 3.91 -14.88
C ASP A 222 1.53 5.08 -14.89
N SER A 223 1.06 6.31 -14.70
CA SER A 223 1.96 7.47 -14.66
C SER A 223 2.93 7.43 -13.47
N LEU A 224 2.49 6.89 -12.31
CA LEU A 224 3.36 6.65 -11.17
C LEU A 224 4.34 5.51 -11.43
N LYS A 225 3.86 4.40 -12.00
CA LYS A 225 4.71 3.26 -12.38
C LYS A 225 5.80 3.68 -13.38
N VAL A 226 5.45 4.49 -14.39
CA VAL A 226 6.41 5.03 -15.37
C VAL A 226 7.44 5.93 -14.72
N ALA A 227 7.05 6.78 -13.76
CA ALA A 227 8.00 7.60 -13.03
C ALA A 227 8.98 6.73 -12.22
N CYS A 228 8.49 5.73 -11.49
CA CYS A 228 9.32 4.76 -10.79
C CYS A 228 10.26 4.00 -11.76
N GLU A 229 9.73 3.51 -12.87
CA GLU A 229 10.50 2.76 -13.87
C GLU A 229 11.63 3.60 -14.48
N THR A 230 11.36 4.89 -14.74
CA THR A 230 12.36 5.84 -15.22
C THR A 230 13.53 5.94 -14.23
N ARG A 231 13.22 6.06 -12.93
CA ARG A 231 14.24 6.07 -11.87
C ARG A 231 15.02 4.75 -11.78
N TYR A 232 14.39 3.62 -12.06
CA TYR A 232 15.05 2.31 -12.01
C TYR A 232 16.13 2.15 -13.09
N LYS A 233 16.00 2.88 -14.20
CA LYS A 233 16.94 2.90 -15.34
C LYS A 233 18.09 3.90 -15.14
N GLU A 234 18.10 4.63 -14.03
CA GLU A 234 19.14 5.58 -13.68
C GLU A 234 20.13 5.01 -12.66
N SER A 235 21.31 5.61 -12.58
CA SER A 235 22.33 5.18 -11.62
C SER A 235 21.89 5.55 -10.21
N PHE A 236 22.08 4.64 -9.26
CA PHE A 236 21.64 4.85 -7.88
C PHE A 236 22.52 5.87 -7.15
N ASP A 237 21.88 6.88 -6.55
CA ASP A 237 22.49 7.92 -5.75
C ASP A 237 21.73 8.04 -4.42
N ASN A 238 22.41 7.69 -3.31
CA ASN A 238 21.82 7.74 -1.96
C ASN A 238 21.28 9.12 -1.55
N THR A 239 21.76 10.20 -2.19
CA THR A 239 21.28 11.56 -1.92
C THR A 239 20.01 11.90 -2.69
N LYS A 240 19.85 11.36 -3.91
CA LYS A 240 18.74 11.67 -4.82
C LYS A 240 17.63 10.62 -4.78
N ASP A 241 17.96 9.35 -4.65
CA ASP A 241 16.98 8.26 -4.73
C ASP A 241 16.21 8.02 -3.43
N LYS A 242 16.28 8.93 -2.45
CA LYS A 242 15.42 8.90 -1.27
C LYS A 242 13.95 8.98 -1.65
N GLU A 243 13.59 9.76 -2.68
CA GLU A 243 12.21 9.83 -3.17
C GLU A 243 11.81 8.55 -3.93
N THR A 244 12.71 8.00 -4.74
CA THR A 244 12.51 6.69 -5.39
C THR A 244 12.21 5.62 -4.36
N LEU A 245 13.01 5.54 -3.28
CA LEU A 245 12.77 4.57 -2.19
C LEU A 245 11.46 4.87 -1.45
N ARG A 246 11.12 6.15 -1.25
CA ARG A 246 9.87 6.52 -0.59
C ARG A 246 8.63 6.09 -1.38
N PHE A 247 8.61 6.34 -2.68
CA PHE A 247 7.39 6.19 -3.48
C PHE A 247 7.30 4.86 -4.23
N CYS A 248 8.43 4.19 -4.46
CA CYS A 248 8.53 3.04 -5.36
C CYS A 248 9.15 1.79 -4.69
N SER A 249 9.24 1.76 -3.37
CA SER A 249 9.88 0.66 -2.63
C SER A 249 9.12 0.36 -1.34
N LEU A 250 9.47 -0.74 -0.69
CA LEU A 250 8.94 -1.04 0.64
C LEU A 250 9.63 -0.26 1.77
N ARG A 251 10.76 0.39 1.50
CA ARG A 251 11.55 1.08 2.54
C ARG A 251 10.87 2.34 3.09
N GLY A 252 9.97 2.96 2.32
CA GLY A 252 9.33 4.22 2.70
C GLY A 252 10.33 5.39 2.79
N LYS A 253 9.95 6.45 3.51
CA LYS A 253 10.75 7.67 3.69
C LYS A 253 12.03 7.36 4.46
N GLN A 254 13.18 7.67 3.86
CA GLN A 254 14.47 7.49 4.53
C GLN A 254 14.77 8.70 5.42
N GLU A 255 15.21 8.47 6.65
CA GLU A 255 15.69 9.54 7.54
C GLU A 255 16.96 10.19 6.96
N SER A 256 17.14 11.48 7.21
CA SER A 256 18.31 12.26 6.74
C SER A 256 19.51 12.12 7.65
#